data_AF-A0A2N9EIL2-F1
#
_entry.id   AF-A0A2N9EIL2-F1
#
_cell.length_a   1.000
_cell.length_b   1.000
_cell.length_c   1.000
_cell.angle_alpha   90.00
_cell.angle_beta   90.00
_cell.angle_gamma   90.00
#
_symmetry.space_group_name_H-M   'P 1'
#
loop_
_entity.id
_entity.type
_entity.pdbx_description
1 polymer ?
#
loop_
_entity_poly.entity_id
_entity_poly.type
_entity_poly.pdbx_seq_one_letter_code
_entity_poly.pdbx_strand_id
1 'polypeptide(L)'
;MSVGGKDEEHEALLSLVPIYIVTHASQLPNEFLYPSPEKQLVVGFDCEGVDLCRYGTLCIMQGGEKLMQACRRALESNFITKVIHDCKRDSEALYSQYGIKLHNVVDTQHLHHECLMRAIPRPDVYTSMFIQIAYYLIEEQQGRTRAPDDYISFVSLLGDPSYCGSQNFGHGDPCSDLMVRAAADDVRFLPYIFHKMMERLNERSLWQLAVRDALYCRCFCITDNEYADWPSIPTIPDYLTVEDNALEQEILSVLNIPPGKMGRVIGRKGASILSIKNSCNADIVIGGEKGPPDKVFIIGPVKQVRKAEAILRGRM
;
A
#
# COMPACT_ATOMS: atom_id res chain seq x y z
N MET A 1 -32.13 -20.39 8.51
CA MET A 1 -31.26 -19.90 9.61
C MET A 1 -30.36 -18.84 9.00
N SER A 2 -30.50 -17.61 9.51
CA SER A 2 -29.87 -16.38 8.99
C SER A 2 -28.37 -16.38 9.26
N VAL A 3 -27.58 -16.14 8.21
CA VAL A 3 -26.13 -15.85 8.28
C VAL A 3 -25.86 -14.36 8.00
N GLY A 4 -26.89 -13.54 7.78
CA GLY A 4 -26.76 -12.15 7.33
C GLY A 4 -26.68 -11.08 8.43
N GLY A 5 -26.78 -11.43 9.71
CA GLY A 5 -26.95 -10.44 10.79
C GLY A 5 -25.68 -9.84 11.40
N LYS A 6 -24.48 -10.41 11.16
CA LYS A 6 -23.25 -9.96 11.84
C LYS A 6 -22.49 -8.86 11.10
N ASP A 7 -22.61 -8.80 9.79
CA ASP A 7 -21.85 -7.85 8.97
C ASP A 7 -22.54 -6.46 8.92
N GLU A 8 -23.88 -6.42 8.90
CA GLU A 8 -24.67 -5.17 8.98
C GLU A 8 -24.51 -4.44 10.32
N GLU A 9 -24.38 -5.18 11.43
CA GLU A 9 -24.17 -4.61 12.77
C GLU A 9 -22.77 -3.99 12.92
N HIS A 10 -21.76 -4.57 12.26
CA HIS A 10 -20.37 -4.08 12.27
C HIS A 10 -20.22 -2.80 11.44
N GLU A 11 -20.85 -2.72 10.27
CA GLU A 11 -20.89 -1.51 9.43
C GLU A 11 -21.58 -0.34 10.15
N ALA A 12 -22.70 -0.61 10.83
CA ALA A 12 -23.39 0.39 11.65
C ALA A 12 -22.53 0.87 12.83
N LEU A 13 -21.77 -0.03 13.49
CA LEU A 13 -20.82 0.31 14.55
C LEU A 13 -19.64 1.13 14.05
N LEU A 14 -19.12 0.81 12.85
CA LEU A 14 -18.04 1.58 12.25
C LEU A 14 -18.50 3.00 11.95
N SER A 15 -19.74 3.21 11.49
CA SER A 15 -20.30 4.55 11.21
C SER A 15 -20.38 5.46 12.44
N LEU A 16 -20.32 4.90 13.64
CA LEU A 16 -20.32 5.59 14.92
C LEU A 16 -18.90 5.87 15.46
N VAL A 17 -17.84 5.47 14.76
CA VAL A 17 -16.46 5.67 15.21
C VAL A 17 -16.15 7.17 15.18
N PRO A 18 -15.75 7.76 16.32
CA PRO A 18 -15.41 9.17 16.38
C PRO A 18 -14.16 9.47 15.55
N ILE A 19 -14.23 10.53 14.75
CA ILE A 19 -13.08 11.07 14.02
C ILE A 19 -12.43 12.16 14.88
N TYR A 20 -11.12 12.04 15.11
CA TYR A 20 -10.34 13.01 15.86
C TYR A 20 -9.33 13.71 14.95
N ILE A 21 -9.33 15.04 14.99
CA ILE A 21 -8.27 15.84 14.35
C ILE A 21 -7.16 16.05 15.37
N VAL A 22 -5.99 15.49 15.08
CA VAL A 22 -4.81 15.57 15.94
C VAL A 22 -3.83 16.61 15.39
N THR A 23 -3.51 17.61 16.19
CA THR A 23 -2.53 18.66 15.83
C THR A 23 -1.31 18.67 16.76
N HIS A 24 -1.39 18.00 17.90
CA HIS A 24 -0.33 17.92 18.91
C HIS A 24 -0.09 16.47 19.32
N ALA A 25 1.18 16.12 19.54
CA ALA A 25 1.57 14.76 19.89
C ALA A 25 0.87 14.24 21.16
N SER A 26 0.58 15.11 22.13
CA SER A 26 -0.12 14.75 23.38
C SER A 26 -1.56 14.27 23.19
N GLN A 27 -2.14 14.45 21.99
CA GLN A 27 -3.47 13.95 21.65
C GLN A 27 -3.43 12.53 21.08
N LEU A 28 -2.25 12.01 20.74
CA LEU A 28 -2.08 10.64 20.27
C LEU A 28 -2.15 9.65 21.44
N PRO A 29 -2.64 8.42 21.21
CA PRO A 29 -2.63 7.37 22.21
C PRO A 29 -1.21 7.09 22.73
N ASN A 30 -1.08 6.84 24.03
CA ASN A 30 0.22 6.55 24.64
C ASN A 30 0.87 5.31 24.01
N GLU A 31 0.08 4.30 23.69
CA GLU A 31 0.56 3.06 23.07
C GLU A 31 1.07 3.27 21.63
N PHE A 32 0.58 4.31 20.95
CA PHE A 32 1.10 4.71 19.66
C PHE A 32 2.44 5.44 19.82
N LEU A 33 2.53 6.37 20.78
CA LEU A 33 3.76 7.13 21.06
C LEU A 33 4.89 6.29 21.67
N TYR A 34 4.52 5.26 22.44
CA TYR A 34 5.41 4.39 23.20
C TYR A 34 5.07 2.92 22.93
N PRO A 35 5.32 2.43 21.69
CA PRO A 35 5.03 1.05 21.33
C PRO A 35 5.87 0.08 22.14
N SER A 36 5.27 -1.03 22.57
CA SER A 36 5.93 -2.02 23.42
C SER A 36 5.56 -3.45 23.02
N PRO A 37 6.41 -4.44 23.31
CA PRO A 37 6.12 -5.84 22.99
C PRO A 37 4.92 -6.40 23.78
N GLU A 38 4.60 -5.81 24.93
CA GLU A 38 3.46 -6.24 25.77
C GLU A 38 2.10 -5.88 25.14
N LYS A 39 2.06 -4.90 24.24
CA LYS A 39 0.82 -4.45 23.60
C LYS A 39 1.07 -4.14 22.12
N GLN A 40 0.76 -5.14 21.28
CA GLN A 40 0.78 -4.96 19.83
C GLN A 40 -0.46 -4.21 19.35
N LEU A 41 -0.27 -3.28 18.41
CA LEU A 41 -1.36 -2.52 17.77
C LEU A 41 -1.44 -2.86 16.29
N VAL A 42 -2.65 -2.78 15.74
CA VAL A 42 -2.90 -2.79 14.29
C VAL A 42 -3.61 -1.49 13.96
N VAL A 43 -3.06 -0.72 13.03
CA VAL A 43 -3.59 0.59 12.63
C VAL A 43 -3.78 0.62 11.12
N GLY A 44 -4.90 1.16 10.66
CA GLY A 44 -5.04 1.59 9.28
C GLY A 44 -4.23 2.86 9.08
N PHE A 45 -3.51 2.96 7.98
CA PHE A 45 -2.62 4.08 7.72
C PHE A 45 -2.65 4.45 6.25
N ASP A 46 -2.74 5.74 5.99
CA ASP A 46 -2.67 6.32 4.65
C ASP A 46 -2.16 7.76 4.76
N CYS A 47 -1.40 8.21 3.76
CA CYS A 47 -0.95 9.58 3.63
C CYS A 47 -1.71 10.27 2.50
N GLU A 48 -2.44 11.33 2.83
CA GLU A 48 -3.04 12.19 1.82
C GLU A 48 -2.22 13.48 1.63
N GLY A 49 -2.20 14.04 0.41
CA GLY A 49 -1.33 15.16 0.07
C GLY A 49 -1.42 15.66 -1.39
N VAL A 50 -0.99 16.91 -1.63
CA VAL A 50 -0.80 17.43 -2.99
C VAL A 50 0.42 16.77 -3.61
N ASP A 51 0.22 16.11 -4.75
CA ASP A 51 1.28 15.40 -5.47
C ASP A 51 2.08 14.47 -4.56
N LEU A 52 1.40 13.67 -3.70
CA LEU A 52 1.98 12.71 -2.75
C LEU A 52 3.23 12.02 -3.26
N CYS A 53 4.41 12.59 -3.04
CA CYS A 53 5.69 12.13 -3.55
C CYS A 53 6.83 12.87 -2.84
N ARG A 54 8.06 12.62 -3.28
CA ARG A 54 9.28 13.30 -2.83
C ARG A 54 9.17 14.81 -2.68
N TYR A 55 8.41 15.49 -3.55
CA TYR A 55 8.32 16.95 -3.59
C TYR A 55 6.91 17.48 -3.28
N GLY A 56 5.95 16.59 -3.02
CA GLY A 56 4.58 16.94 -2.67
C GLY A 56 4.40 17.31 -1.20
N THR A 57 3.26 17.88 -0.85
CA THR A 57 2.93 18.27 0.53
C THR A 57 1.93 17.29 1.12
N LEU A 58 2.25 16.64 2.25
CA LEU A 58 1.25 15.87 3.02
C LEU A 58 0.18 16.81 3.60
N CYS A 59 -1.10 16.45 3.44
CA CYS A 59 -2.29 17.24 3.77
C CYS A 59 -3.09 16.70 4.97
N ILE A 60 -3.23 15.38 5.13
CA ILE A 60 -4.11 14.81 6.19
C ILE A 60 -3.31 14.28 7.36
N MET A 61 -2.10 13.76 7.11
CA MET A 61 -1.05 13.70 8.13
C MET A 61 -0.31 15.04 8.17
N GLN A 62 -1.05 16.15 8.33
CA GLN A 62 -0.49 17.49 8.58
C GLN A 62 -0.03 17.62 10.04
N GLY A 63 0.95 16.79 10.38
CA GLY A 63 1.82 17.13 11.48
C GLY A 63 2.83 18.14 11.02
N GLY A 64 2.92 19.30 11.67
CA GLY A 64 4.19 20.02 11.66
C GLY A 64 5.33 19.06 12.04
N GLU A 65 6.57 19.34 11.63
CA GLU A 65 7.74 18.46 11.83
C GLU A 65 7.76 17.75 13.19
N LYS A 66 7.39 18.46 14.27
CA LYS A 66 7.28 17.92 15.64
C LYS A 66 6.29 16.76 15.78
N LEU A 67 5.09 16.86 15.20
CA LEU A 67 4.08 15.79 15.27
C LEU A 67 4.54 14.58 14.43
N MET A 68 5.10 14.80 13.25
CA MET A 68 5.64 13.71 12.43
C MET A 68 6.80 12.99 13.12
N GLN A 69 7.71 13.73 13.76
CA GLN A 69 8.76 13.14 14.59
C GLN A 69 8.22 12.39 15.81
N ALA A 70 7.10 12.82 16.40
CA ALA A 70 6.44 12.07 17.46
C ALA A 70 5.84 10.74 16.95
N CYS A 71 5.29 10.73 15.74
CA CYS A 71 4.78 9.52 15.09
C CYS A 71 5.89 8.55 14.65
N ARG A 72 7.13 9.01 14.47
CA ARG A 72 8.25 8.19 14.00
C ARG A 72 8.39 6.87 14.77
N ARG A 73 8.35 6.92 16.09
CA ARG A 73 8.47 5.70 16.93
C ARG A 73 7.41 4.66 16.59
N ALA A 74 6.19 5.10 16.30
CA ALA A 74 5.09 4.23 15.95
C ALA A 74 5.27 3.62 14.54
N LEU A 75 5.60 4.49 13.58
CA LEU A 75 5.74 4.15 12.16
C LEU A 75 6.95 3.21 11.92
N GLU A 76 8.04 3.42 12.66
CA GLU A 76 9.25 2.57 12.67
C GLU A 76 9.17 1.41 13.71
N SER A 77 8.04 1.17 14.37
CA SER A 77 7.92 0.07 15.34
C SER A 77 7.53 -1.26 14.68
N ASN A 78 8.17 -2.34 15.12
CA ASN A 78 7.74 -3.71 14.83
C ASN A 78 6.59 -4.20 15.72
N PHE A 79 6.20 -3.42 16.74
CA PHE A 79 5.07 -3.73 17.64
C PHE A 79 3.76 -3.10 17.17
N ILE A 80 3.80 -2.26 16.14
CA ILE A 80 2.61 -1.69 15.51
C ILE A 80 2.58 -2.16 14.07
N THR A 81 1.52 -2.85 13.67
CA THR A 81 1.26 -3.22 12.28
C THR A 81 0.55 -2.08 11.58
N LYS A 82 1.14 -1.56 10.50
CA LYS A 82 0.51 -0.52 9.67
C LYS A 82 -0.14 -1.19 8.48
N VAL A 83 -1.46 -1.21 8.44
CA VAL A 83 -2.23 -1.73 7.31
C VAL A 83 -2.45 -0.60 6.33
N ILE A 84 -1.90 -0.73 5.12
CA ILE A 84 -1.88 0.31 4.08
C ILE A 84 -2.44 -0.29 2.78
N HIS A 85 -2.99 0.53 1.91
CA HIS A 85 -3.31 0.13 0.54
C HIS A 85 -2.30 0.74 -0.44
N ASP A 86 -1.46 -0.07 -1.08
CA ASP A 86 -0.36 0.41 -1.93
C ASP A 86 0.62 1.35 -1.21
N CYS A 87 1.43 0.78 -0.32
CA CYS A 87 2.32 1.50 0.59
C CYS A 87 3.50 2.26 -0.06
N LYS A 88 3.72 2.13 -1.38
CA LYS A 88 4.95 2.62 -2.03
C LYS A 88 5.10 4.13 -1.92
N ARG A 89 3.99 4.87 -2.08
CA ARG A 89 3.98 6.33 -2.14
C ARG A 89 3.98 6.95 -0.76
N ASP A 90 3.25 6.36 0.19
CA ASP A 90 3.31 6.72 1.60
C ASP A 90 4.73 6.61 2.13
N SER A 91 5.37 5.48 1.85
CA SER A 91 6.76 5.24 2.28
C SER A 91 7.72 6.25 1.64
N GLU A 92 7.61 6.53 0.33
CA GLU A 92 8.44 7.53 -0.34
C GLU A 92 8.28 8.93 0.29
N ALA A 93 7.04 9.34 0.54
CA ALA A 93 6.74 10.65 1.12
C ALA A 93 7.30 10.77 2.54
N LEU A 94 7.03 9.78 3.40
CA LEU A 94 7.53 9.74 4.78
C LEU A 94 9.06 9.71 4.85
N TYR A 95 9.70 8.91 4.00
CA TYR A 95 11.14 8.79 3.95
C TYR A 95 11.79 10.08 3.43
N SER A 96 11.30 10.62 2.32
CA SER A 96 11.90 11.79 1.68
C SER A 96 11.71 13.08 2.48
N GLN A 97 10.56 13.24 3.14
CA GLN A 97 10.22 14.48 3.85
C GLN A 97 10.64 14.46 5.33
N TYR A 98 10.60 13.30 5.98
CA TYR A 98 10.80 13.19 7.44
C TYR A 98 11.89 12.17 7.84
N GLY A 99 12.46 11.44 6.88
CA GLY A 99 13.40 10.36 7.13
C GLY A 99 12.79 9.16 7.85
N ILE A 100 11.45 9.03 7.82
CA ILE A 100 10.73 7.95 8.51
C ILE A 100 10.70 6.71 7.63
N LYS A 101 11.04 5.55 8.20
CA LYS A 101 11.00 4.26 7.51
C LYS A 101 9.83 3.43 8.00
N LEU A 102 8.91 3.06 7.12
CA LEU A 102 7.81 2.20 7.52
C LEU A 102 8.30 0.79 7.79
N HIS A 103 8.06 0.29 9.01
CA HIS A 103 8.39 -1.08 9.44
C HIS A 103 7.10 -1.87 9.67
N ASN A 104 7.09 -3.20 9.60
CA ASN A 104 5.90 -4.01 9.92
C ASN A 104 4.61 -3.51 9.22
N VAL A 105 4.71 -3.26 7.92
CA VAL A 105 3.59 -2.88 7.07
C VAL A 105 2.90 -4.13 6.56
N VAL A 106 1.57 -4.06 6.45
CA VAL A 106 0.79 -5.02 5.70
C VAL A 106 0.08 -4.30 4.57
N ASP A 107 0.50 -4.57 3.34
CA ASP A 107 -0.09 -3.96 2.16
C ASP A 107 -1.28 -4.80 1.69
N THR A 108 -2.47 -4.21 1.76
CA THR A 108 -3.71 -4.89 1.39
C THR A 108 -3.76 -5.28 -0.10
N GLN A 109 -3.01 -4.60 -0.97
CA GLN A 109 -2.89 -4.96 -2.38
C GLN A 109 -2.18 -6.31 -2.54
N HIS A 110 -1.11 -6.55 -1.78
CA HIS A 110 -0.35 -7.81 -1.78
C HIS A 110 -1.09 -8.91 -1.04
N LEU A 111 -1.67 -8.57 0.11
CA LEU A 111 -2.50 -9.47 0.89
C LEU A 111 -3.61 -10.06 0.03
N HIS A 112 -4.24 -9.24 -0.82
CA HIS A 112 -5.26 -9.70 -1.75
C HIS A 112 -4.70 -10.65 -2.81
N HIS A 113 -3.56 -10.29 -3.42
CA HIS A 113 -2.91 -11.13 -4.42
C HIS A 113 -2.51 -12.51 -3.86
N GLU A 114 -1.94 -12.58 -2.66
CA GLU A 114 -1.57 -13.84 -2.00
C GLU A 114 -2.79 -14.70 -1.65
N CYS A 115 -3.88 -14.08 -1.17
CA CYS A 115 -5.14 -14.78 -0.92
C CYS A 115 -5.76 -15.35 -2.22
N LEU A 116 -5.71 -14.58 -3.30
CA LEU A 116 -6.31 -14.95 -4.60
C LEU A 116 -5.57 -16.11 -5.26
N MET A 117 -4.24 -16.05 -5.29
CA MET A 117 -3.41 -17.04 -6.00
C MET A 117 -3.48 -18.45 -5.40
N ARG A 118 -4.03 -18.61 -4.18
CA ARG A 118 -4.15 -19.91 -3.48
C ARG A 118 -5.58 -20.43 -3.34
N ALA A 119 -6.60 -19.71 -3.82
CA ALA A 119 -7.97 -20.22 -3.87
C ALA A 119 -8.12 -21.29 -4.98
N ILE A 120 -8.47 -22.52 -4.59
CA ILE A 120 -8.94 -23.64 -5.43
C ILE A 120 -10.12 -23.17 -6.34
N PRO A 121 -10.32 -23.71 -7.56
CA PRO A 121 -11.07 -23.05 -8.64
C PRO A 121 -12.56 -22.94 -8.32
N ARG A 122 -12.93 -21.83 -7.68
CA ARG A 122 -14.25 -21.22 -7.76
C ARG A 122 -14.03 -19.74 -8.12
N PRO A 123 -13.88 -19.43 -9.42
CA PRO A 123 -13.78 -18.06 -9.92
C PRO A 123 -15.13 -17.33 -9.90
N ASP A 124 -16.18 -17.97 -9.41
CA ASP A 124 -17.45 -17.39 -9.09
C ASP A 124 -17.35 -16.65 -7.74
N VAL A 125 -17.17 -15.31 -7.86
CA VAL A 125 -17.77 -14.26 -7.00
C VAL A 125 -16.81 -13.37 -6.19
N TYR A 126 -15.53 -13.67 -5.91
CA TYR A 126 -14.88 -12.98 -4.76
C TYR A 126 -13.72 -12.00 -4.98
N THR A 127 -13.35 -11.66 -6.20
CA THR A 127 -12.05 -10.97 -6.40
C THR A 127 -12.17 -9.51 -6.82
N SER A 128 -13.18 -9.15 -7.61
CA SER A 128 -13.54 -7.75 -7.88
C SER A 128 -14.53 -7.22 -6.84
N MET A 129 -15.10 -8.10 -6.01
CA MET A 129 -16.37 -7.85 -5.36
C MET A 129 -16.28 -7.04 -4.07
N PHE A 130 -15.17 -6.94 -3.34
CA PHE A 130 -15.21 -6.28 -2.02
C PHE A 130 -15.04 -4.77 -2.04
N ILE A 131 -14.14 -4.27 -2.88
CA ILE A 131 -14.11 -2.83 -3.23
C ILE A 131 -15.44 -2.48 -3.92
N GLN A 132 -15.95 -3.36 -4.79
CA GLN A 132 -17.18 -3.17 -5.55
C GLN A 132 -18.49 -3.40 -4.74
N ILE A 133 -18.43 -4.08 -3.59
CA ILE A 133 -19.52 -4.24 -2.61
C ILE A 133 -19.57 -3.01 -1.72
N ALA A 134 -18.43 -2.50 -1.25
CA ALA A 134 -18.39 -1.19 -0.61
C ALA A 134 -18.99 -0.13 -1.56
N TYR A 135 -18.66 -0.19 -2.86
CA TYR A 135 -19.28 0.64 -3.90
C TYR A 135 -20.77 0.39 -4.11
N TYR A 136 -21.22 -0.86 -4.26
CA TYR A 136 -22.63 -1.20 -4.47
C TYR A 136 -23.51 -0.77 -3.29
N LEU A 137 -23.04 -0.99 -2.06
CA LEU A 137 -23.77 -0.60 -0.84
C LEU A 137 -23.85 0.93 -0.67
N ILE A 138 -22.88 1.68 -1.19
CA ILE A 138 -22.88 3.16 -1.19
C ILE A 138 -23.75 3.72 -2.34
N GLU A 139 -23.72 3.13 -3.55
CA GLU A 139 -24.54 3.56 -4.68
C GLU A 139 -26.04 3.19 -4.53
N GLU A 140 -26.37 2.08 -3.85
CA GLU A 140 -27.75 1.68 -3.55
C GLU A 140 -28.45 2.71 -2.63
N GLN A 141 -27.71 3.39 -1.75
CA GLN A 141 -28.23 4.52 -0.97
C GLN A 141 -28.48 5.79 -1.81
N GLN A 142 -27.95 5.87 -3.04
CA GLN A 142 -28.01 7.07 -3.90
C GLN A 142 -28.72 6.86 -5.26
N GLY A 143 -29.13 5.63 -5.58
CA GLY A 143 -30.06 5.32 -6.66
C GLY A 143 -29.50 5.40 -8.09
N ARG A 144 -28.21 5.16 -8.32
CA ARG A 144 -27.58 5.16 -9.66
C ARG A 144 -27.12 3.76 -10.08
N THR A 145 -27.07 3.52 -11.40
CA THR A 145 -26.60 2.25 -11.99
C THR A 145 -25.58 2.51 -13.11
N ARG A 146 -24.44 1.78 -13.09
CA ARG A 146 -23.41 1.80 -14.14
C ARG A 146 -22.88 0.39 -14.48
N ALA A 147 -22.22 0.30 -15.64
CA ALA A 147 -21.85 -0.95 -16.32
C ALA A 147 -20.50 -1.55 -15.86
N PRO A 148 -20.27 -2.87 -16.06
CA PRO A 148 -19.34 -3.67 -15.24
C PRO A 148 -17.84 -3.61 -15.57
N ASP A 149 -17.41 -2.91 -16.63
CA ASP A 149 -16.07 -3.08 -17.23
C ASP A 149 -15.08 -1.92 -16.99
N ASP A 150 -15.39 -0.96 -16.11
CA ASP A 150 -14.44 0.11 -15.72
C ASP A 150 -13.77 -0.21 -14.37
N TYR A 151 -12.46 -0.47 -14.39
CA TYR A 151 -11.66 -0.63 -13.17
C TYR A 151 -11.38 0.76 -12.56
N ILE A 152 -12.13 1.13 -11.53
CA ILE A 152 -11.98 2.40 -10.82
C ILE A 152 -10.85 2.24 -9.79
N SER A 153 -9.74 2.96 -9.99
CA SER A 153 -8.79 3.21 -8.89
C SER A 153 -9.52 3.98 -7.79
N PHE A 154 -9.32 3.62 -6.52
CA PHE A 154 -9.85 4.37 -5.37
C PHE A 154 -9.54 5.89 -5.49
N VAL A 155 -8.38 6.21 -6.07
CA VAL A 155 -7.95 7.57 -6.47
C VAL A 155 -8.83 8.19 -7.57
N SER A 156 -9.30 7.40 -8.54
CA SER A 156 -10.22 7.86 -9.60
C SER A 156 -11.65 8.09 -9.12
N LEU A 157 -12.08 7.42 -8.05
CA LEU A 157 -13.37 7.67 -7.41
C LEU A 157 -13.37 8.98 -6.62
N LEU A 158 -12.32 9.20 -5.82
CA LEU A 158 -12.12 10.46 -5.10
C LEU A 158 -11.82 11.63 -6.05
N GLY A 159 -11.52 11.35 -7.32
CA GLY A 159 -11.40 12.34 -8.40
C GLY A 159 -12.72 12.69 -9.10
N ASP A 160 -13.85 12.06 -8.77
CA ASP A 160 -15.16 12.38 -9.38
C ASP A 160 -15.67 13.74 -8.87
N PRO A 161 -15.93 14.72 -9.77
CA PRO A 161 -16.39 16.07 -9.40
C PRO A 161 -17.69 16.12 -8.59
N SER A 162 -18.46 15.01 -8.58
CA SER A 162 -19.71 14.84 -7.83
C SER A 162 -19.47 14.49 -6.36
N TYR A 163 -18.29 13.98 -6.01
CA TYR A 163 -17.91 13.51 -4.68
C TYR A 163 -16.76 14.33 -4.08
N CYS A 164 -15.83 14.81 -4.91
CA CYS A 164 -14.86 15.84 -4.57
C CYS A 164 -14.95 16.99 -5.58
N GLY A 165 -15.48 18.13 -5.14
CA GLY A 165 -15.21 19.39 -5.86
C GLY A 165 -13.70 19.55 -6.00
N SER A 166 -13.22 19.95 -7.18
CA SER A 166 -11.80 20.09 -7.54
C SER A 166 -10.88 20.23 -6.32
N GLN A 167 -10.05 19.21 -6.07
CA GLN A 167 -9.07 19.17 -4.98
C GLN A 167 -8.02 20.28 -5.15
N ASN A 168 -8.44 21.50 -4.84
CA ASN A 168 -7.55 22.59 -4.54
C ASN A 168 -7.25 22.45 -3.05
N PHE A 169 -6.28 21.61 -2.70
CA PHE A 169 -5.64 21.72 -1.40
C PHE A 169 -4.94 23.08 -1.35
N GLY A 170 -5.68 24.11 -0.93
CA GLY A 170 -5.13 25.40 -0.62
C GLY A 170 -4.09 25.26 0.48
N HIS A 171 -2.91 25.82 0.28
CA HIS A 171 -1.92 25.92 1.36
C HIS A 171 -2.50 26.87 2.43
N GLY A 172 -3.00 26.32 3.53
CA GLY A 172 -3.38 27.07 4.73
C GLY A 172 -4.88 27.15 5.07
N ASP A 173 -5.76 26.51 4.30
CA ASP A 173 -7.20 26.43 4.65
C ASP A 173 -7.50 25.16 5.47
N PRO A 174 -8.38 25.23 6.49
CA PRO A 174 -8.84 24.05 7.21
C PRO A 174 -9.49 23.04 6.26
N CYS A 175 -9.15 21.75 6.38
CA CYS A 175 -9.82 20.68 5.65
C CYS A 175 -11.34 20.76 5.86
N SER A 176 -12.10 20.66 4.78
CA SER A 176 -13.56 20.56 4.88
C SER A 176 -13.98 19.28 5.60
N ASP A 177 -15.15 19.28 6.24
CA ASP A 177 -15.70 18.07 6.89
C ASP A 177 -15.79 16.86 5.95
N LEU A 178 -16.02 17.10 4.65
CA LEU A 178 -16.05 16.05 3.64
C LEU A 178 -14.66 15.44 3.42
N MET A 179 -13.60 16.26 3.36
CA MET A 179 -12.23 15.77 3.23
C MET A 179 -11.78 15.01 4.47
N VAL A 180 -12.16 15.48 5.66
CA VAL A 180 -11.87 14.79 6.93
C VAL A 180 -12.56 13.42 7.01
N ARG A 181 -13.77 13.31 6.46
CA ARG A 181 -14.48 12.02 6.38
C ARG A 181 -13.87 11.08 5.34
N ALA A 182 -13.58 11.58 4.15
CA ALA A 182 -12.91 10.79 3.11
C ALA A 182 -11.61 10.18 3.64
N ALA A 183 -10.74 11.03 4.21
CA ALA A 183 -9.52 10.62 4.89
C ALA A 183 -9.69 9.49 5.92
N ALA A 184 -10.74 9.58 6.74
CA ALA A 184 -11.01 8.59 7.77
C ALA A 184 -11.54 7.30 7.14
N ASP A 185 -12.35 7.42 6.09
CA ASP A 185 -12.92 6.30 5.34
C ASP A 185 -11.85 5.49 4.60
N ASP A 186 -10.76 6.14 4.16
CA ASP A 186 -9.62 5.49 3.49
C ASP A 186 -8.92 4.46 4.39
N VAL A 187 -8.93 4.67 5.72
CA VAL A 187 -8.14 3.85 6.67
C VAL A 187 -8.97 3.04 7.66
N ARG A 188 -10.18 3.48 8.01
CA ARG A 188 -10.97 2.90 9.12
C ARG A 188 -11.34 1.43 8.92
N PHE A 189 -11.47 0.97 7.68
CA PHE A 189 -11.82 -0.41 7.35
C PHE A 189 -10.60 -1.32 7.21
N LEU A 190 -9.39 -0.75 7.05
CA LEU A 190 -8.17 -1.53 6.81
C LEU A 190 -7.85 -2.53 7.94
N PRO A 191 -7.96 -2.20 9.24
CA PRO A 191 -7.72 -3.18 10.30
C PRO A 191 -8.70 -4.37 10.26
N TYR A 192 -9.97 -4.12 9.94
CA TYR A 192 -10.97 -5.18 9.80
C TYR A 192 -10.62 -6.10 8.62
N ILE A 193 -10.30 -5.51 7.46
CA ILE A 193 -9.87 -6.24 6.26
C ILE A 193 -8.65 -7.10 6.58
N PHE A 194 -7.65 -6.52 7.25
CA PHE A 194 -6.47 -7.24 7.72
C PHE A 194 -6.86 -8.48 8.54
N HIS A 195 -7.63 -8.32 9.61
CA HIS A 195 -8.01 -9.47 10.44
C HIS A 195 -8.72 -10.58 9.66
N LYS A 196 -9.65 -10.22 8.76
CA LYS A 196 -10.36 -11.19 7.92
C LYS A 196 -9.46 -11.92 6.94
N MET A 197 -8.49 -11.23 6.37
CA MET A 197 -7.58 -11.83 5.40
C MET A 197 -6.51 -12.68 6.08
N MET A 198 -6.02 -12.27 7.26
CA MET A 198 -5.02 -13.02 8.03
C MET A 198 -5.52 -14.40 8.45
N GLU A 199 -6.82 -14.56 8.73
CA GLU A 199 -7.46 -15.87 8.99
C GLU A 199 -7.32 -16.87 7.83
N ARG A 200 -7.00 -16.41 6.61
CA ARG A 200 -6.88 -17.23 5.40
C ARG A 200 -5.45 -17.59 5.04
N LEU A 201 -4.46 -17.01 5.72
CA LEU A 201 -3.05 -17.21 5.39
C LEU A 201 -2.47 -18.37 6.19
N ASN A 202 -1.64 -19.18 5.51
CA ASN A 202 -0.75 -20.13 6.18
C ASN A 202 0.62 -19.49 6.44
N GLU A 203 1.50 -20.20 7.15
CA GLU A 203 2.83 -19.71 7.53
C GLU A 203 3.68 -19.27 6.32
N ARG A 204 3.58 -19.99 5.19
CA ARG A 204 4.24 -19.61 3.94
C ARG A 204 3.72 -18.30 3.38
N SER A 205 2.40 -18.12 3.30
CA SER A 205 1.79 -16.87 2.81
C SER A 205 2.14 -15.70 3.72
N LEU A 206 2.14 -15.92 5.05
CA LEU A 206 2.52 -14.89 6.03
C LEU A 206 3.95 -14.42 5.84
N TRP A 207 4.88 -15.36 5.66
CA TRP A 207 6.27 -15.03 5.37
C TRP A 207 6.40 -14.28 4.05
N GLN A 208 5.77 -14.77 2.98
CA GLN A 208 5.86 -14.18 1.66
C GLN A 208 5.29 -12.75 1.61
N LEU A 209 4.17 -12.53 2.31
CA LEU A 209 3.59 -11.20 2.52
C LEU A 209 4.58 -10.28 3.24
N ALA A 210 5.14 -10.70 4.36
CA ALA A 210 6.09 -9.89 5.13
C ALA A 210 7.35 -9.51 4.32
N VAL A 211 7.82 -10.40 3.44
CA VAL A 211 8.92 -10.11 2.50
C VAL A 211 8.49 -9.07 1.46
N ARG A 212 7.36 -9.28 0.79
CA ARG A 212 6.86 -8.38 -0.25
C ARG A 212 6.60 -6.98 0.29
N ASP A 213 5.93 -6.86 1.44
CA ASP A 213 5.56 -5.58 2.03
C ASP A 213 6.80 -4.77 2.42
N ALA A 214 7.83 -5.45 2.97
CA ALA A 214 9.10 -4.82 3.28
C ALA A 214 9.86 -4.34 2.02
N LEU A 215 9.82 -5.11 0.92
CA LEU A 215 10.42 -4.71 -0.36
C LEU A 215 9.66 -3.55 -1.01
N TYR A 216 8.34 -3.51 -0.89
CA TYR A 216 7.49 -2.46 -1.42
C TYR A 216 7.64 -1.14 -0.65
N CYS A 217 7.79 -1.18 0.69
CA CYS A 217 8.11 0.01 1.47
C CYS A 217 9.46 0.63 1.06
N ARG A 218 10.42 -0.19 0.62
CA ARG A 218 11.71 0.30 0.10
C ARG A 218 11.62 0.84 -1.33
N CYS A 219 10.56 0.49 -2.07
CA CYS A 219 10.34 1.00 -3.42
C CYS A 219 10.28 2.53 -3.38
N PHE A 220 10.92 3.20 -4.36
CA PHE A 220 11.09 4.66 -4.43
C PHE A 220 11.94 5.33 -3.34
N CYS A 221 12.14 4.69 -2.18
CA CYS A 221 13.00 5.16 -1.09
C CYS A 221 14.50 4.96 -1.38
N ILE A 222 15.01 5.63 -2.41
CA ILE A 222 16.41 5.48 -2.83
C ILE A 222 17.36 5.92 -1.71
N THR A 223 18.36 5.08 -1.46
CA THR A 223 19.47 5.36 -0.56
C THR A 223 20.77 4.82 -1.15
N ASP A 224 21.89 5.48 -0.87
CA ASP A 224 23.22 5.10 -1.35
C ASP A 224 23.89 4.03 -0.49
N ASN A 225 23.30 3.68 0.66
CA ASN A 225 23.87 2.73 1.63
C ASN A 225 23.32 1.30 1.51
N GLU A 226 22.75 0.93 0.35
CA GLU A 226 22.14 -0.38 0.11
C GLU A 226 21.08 -0.79 1.15
N TYR A 227 20.33 0.19 1.69
CA TYR A 227 19.31 -0.01 2.72
C TYR A 227 19.86 -0.58 4.04
N ALA A 228 21.14 -0.36 4.35
CA ALA A 228 21.77 -0.85 5.59
C ALA A 228 21.10 -0.33 6.88
N ASP A 229 20.41 0.80 6.79
CA ASP A 229 19.67 1.44 7.88
C ASP A 229 18.16 1.12 7.88
N TRP A 230 17.71 0.21 7.01
CA TRP A 230 16.36 -0.34 7.01
C TRP A 230 16.30 -1.69 7.74
N PRO A 231 15.14 -2.12 8.25
CA PRO A 231 14.99 -3.44 8.86
C PRO A 231 15.35 -4.53 7.87
N SER A 232 16.05 -5.56 8.31
CA SER A 232 16.37 -6.73 7.47
C SER A 232 15.10 -7.33 6.87
N ILE A 233 15.16 -7.68 5.58
CA ILE A 233 14.09 -8.46 4.94
C ILE A 233 13.99 -9.83 5.64
N PRO A 234 12.79 -10.32 5.99
CA PRO A 234 12.63 -11.64 6.59
C PRO A 234 13.28 -12.74 5.75
N THR A 235 14.14 -13.56 6.37
CA THR A 235 14.73 -14.72 5.71
C THR A 235 13.73 -15.86 5.61
N ILE A 236 13.96 -16.82 4.71
CA ILE A 236 13.15 -18.04 4.62
C ILE A 236 13.26 -18.79 5.96
N PRO A 237 12.15 -19.06 6.67
CA PRO A 237 12.17 -19.84 7.91
C PRO A 237 12.59 -21.29 7.66
N ASP A 238 13.40 -21.85 8.57
CA ASP A 238 13.95 -23.21 8.43
C ASP A 238 12.88 -24.28 8.21
N TYR A 239 11.72 -24.15 8.88
CA TYR A 239 10.61 -25.11 8.74
C TYR A 239 9.98 -25.13 7.33
N LEU A 240 10.05 -24.03 6.58
CA LEU A 240 9.56 -23.98 5.19
C LEU A 240 10.57 -24.56 4.19
N THR A 241 11.86 -24.60 4.53
CA THR A 241 12.90 -25.11 3.63
C THR A 241 12.83 -26.62 3.39
N VAL A 242 12.21 -27.36 4.31
CA VAL A 242 12.12 -28.83 4.27
C VAL A 242 11.02 -29.30 3.31
N GLU A 243 9.99 -28.49 3.09
CA GLU A 243 8.79 -28.90 2.33
C GLU A 243 8.86 -28.59 0.83
N ASP A 244 9.66 -27.61 0.39
CA ASP A 244 9.57 -27.12 -0.99
C ASP A 244 10.90 -26.56 -1.52
N ASN A 245 11.57 -27.31 -2.41
CA ASN A 245 12.78 -26.88 -3.14
C ASN A 245 12.54 -25.66 -4.08
N ALA A 246 11.31 -25.13 -4.14
CA ALA A 246 10.92 -24.00 -4.98
C ALA A 246 10.89 -22.63 -4.26
N LEU A 247 11.09 -22.57 -2.94
CA LEU A 247 11.15 -21.29 -2.23
C LEU A 247 12.44 -20.56 -2.57
N GLU A 248 12.30 -19.44 -3.27
CA GLU A 248 13.40 -18.58 -3.65
C GLU A 248 13.32 -17.26 -2.88
N GLN A 249 14.47 -16.75 -2.45
CA GLN A 249 14.55 -15.44 -1.84
C GLN A 249 14.05 -14.37 -2.82
N GLU A 250 13.34 -13.38 -2.30
CA GLU A 250 12.92 -12.24 -3.10
C GLU A 250 13.78 -11.02 -2.81
N ILE A 251 13.98 -10.20 -3.84
CA ILE A 251 14.81 -8.99 -3.78
C ILE A 251 14.11 -7.82 -4.44
N LEU A 252 14.54 -6.61 -4.07
CA LEU A 252 14.29 -5.37 -4.79
C LEU A 252 15.57 -5.03 -5.55
N SER A 253 15.48 -4.92 -6.87
CA SER A 253 16.53 -4.37 -7.72
C SER A 253 16.11 -3.02 -8.28
N VAL A 254 17.04 -2.06 -8.26
CA VAL A 254 16.84 -0.71 -8.79
C VAL A 254 17.76 -0.51 -9.99
N LEU A 255 17.15 -0.33 -11.15
CA LEU A 255 17.86 -0.14 -12.41
C LEU A 255 17.81 1.33 -12.82
N ASN A 256 19.00 1.91 -13.05
CA ASN A 256 19.14 3.25 -13.62
C ASN A 256 18.90 3.21 -15.13
N ILE A 257 18.03 4.08 -15.61
CA ILE A 257 17.66 4.23 -17.01
C ILE A 257 18.34 5.48 -17.57
N PRO A 258 19.16 5.38 -18.63
CA PRO A 258 19.78 6.55 -19.22
C PRO A 258 18.75 7.58 -19.71
N PRO A 259 19.08 8.89 -19.68
CA PRO A 259 18.19 9.94 -20.15
C PRO A 259 17.64 9.66 -21.56
N GLY A 260 16.32 9.84 -21.74
CA GLY A 260 15.64 9.60 -23.01
C GLY A 260 15.38 8.13 -23.37
N LYS A 261 15.82 7.15 -22.55
CA LYS A 261 15.59 5.72 -22.82
C LYS A 261 14.34 5.14 -22.16
N MET A 262 13.72 5.84 -21.20
CA MET A 262 12.52 5.37 -20.49
C MET A 262 11.37 5.01 -21.44
N GLY A 263 11.15 5.80 -22.51
CA GLY A 263 10.13 5.50 -23.51
C GLY A 263 10.34 4.17 -24.25
N ARG A 264 11.59 3.71 -24.42
CA ARG A 264 11.91 2.40 -25.01
C ARG A 264 11.61 1.25 -24.07
N VAL A 265 11.87 1.46 -22.78
CA VAL A 265 11.54 0.51 -21.71
C VAL A 265 10.02 0.30 -21.63
N ILE A 266 9.26 1.40 -21.54
CA ILE A 266 7.79 1.39 -21.49
C ILE A 266 7.20 0.82 -22.80
N GLY A 267 7.73 1.28 -23.93
CA GLY A 267 7.19 0.99 -25.26
C GLY A 267 5.89 1.74 -25.56
N ARG A 268 5.43 1.68 -26.81
CA ARG A 268 4.19 2.34 -27.23
C ARG A 268 3.00 1.80 -26.42
N LYS A 269 2.26 2.69 -25.75
CA LYS A 269 1.13 2.34 -24.87
C LYS A 269 1.47 1.30 -23.78
N GLY A 270 2.72 1.24 -23.31
CA GLY A 270 3.13 0.28 -22.29
C GLY A 270 3.33 -1.17 -22.78
N ALA A 271 3.25 -1.44 -24.08
CA ALA A 271 3.31 -2.81 -24.62
C ALA A 271 4.63 -3.53 -24.30
N SER A 272 5.75 -2.80 -24.29
CA SER A 272 7.06 -3.39 -23.99
C SER A 272 7.13 -3.79 -22.52
N ILE A 273 6.83 -2.87 -21.59
CA ILE A 273 6.90 -3.17 -20.16
C ILE A 273 5.91 -4.28 -19.77
N LEU A 274 4.71 -4.30 -20.36
CA LEU A 274 3.73 -5.35 -20.12
C LEU A 274 4.22 -6.72 -20.62
N SER A 275 4.85 -6.76 -21.79
CA SER A 275 5.47 -8.00 -22.30
C SER A 275 6.58 -8.50 -21.39
N ILE A 276 7.39 -7.61 -20.79
CA ILE A 276 8.44 -8.01 -19.84
C ILE A 276 7.82 -8.56 -18.57
N LYS A 277 6.83 -7.87 -17.98
CA LYS A 277 6.05 -8.35 -16.82
C LYS A 277 5.44 -9.72 -17.07
N ASN A 278 4.85 -9.96 -18.24
CA ASN A 278 4.27 -11.27 -18.56
C ASN A 278 5.33 -12.37 -18.75
N SER A 279 6.56 -12.00 -19.09
CA SER A 279 7.66 -12.95 -19.33
C SER A 279 8.48 -13.27 -18.08
N CYS A 280 8.39 -12.43 -17.05
CA CYS A 280 9.18 -12.50 -15.83
C CYS A 280 8.20 -12.47 -14.67
N ASN A 281 8.16 -13.51 -13.84
CA ASN A 281 7.29 -13.54 -12.66
C ASN A 281 7.83 -12.61 -11.55
N ALA A 282 7.95 -11.32 -11.87
CA ALA A 282 8.50 -10.25 -11.05
C ALA A 282 7.70 -8.97 -11.31
N ASP A 283 7.47 -8.21 -10.25
CA ASP A 283 6.79 -6.94 -10.32
C ASP A 283 7.76 -5.88 -10.84
N ILE A 284 7.36 -5.17 -11.89
CA ILE A 284 8.16 -4.09 -12.45
C ILE A 284 7.43 -2.77 -12.26
N VAL A 285 8.02 -1.87 -11.50
CA VAL A 285 7.47 -0.57 -11.16
C VAL A 285 8.36 0.52 -11.78
N ILE A 286 7.76 1.49 -12.44
CA ILE A 286 8.47 2.60 -13.07
C ILE A 286 8.32 3.81 -12.14
N GLY A 287 9.41 4.51 -11.85
CA GLY A 287 9.33 5.75 -11.07
C GLY A 287 8.56 6.82 -11.83
N GLY A 288 9.09 7.34 -12.94
CA GLY A 288 8.34 8.27 -13.80
C GLY A 288 7.77 9.48 -13.04
N GLU A 289 6.48 9.80 -13.24
CA GLU A 289 5.77 10.83 -12.45
C GLU A 289 5.43 10.36 -11.02
N LYS A 290 5.46 9.05 -10.80
CA LYS A 290 5.11 8.38 -9.54
C LYS A 290 6.33 7.99 -8.70
N GLY A 291 7.48 8.58 -8.96
CA GLY A 291 8.72 8.30 -8.23
C GLY A 291 9.94 8.84 -8.99
N PRO A 292 11.14 8.25 -8.79
CA PRO A 292 12.36 8.70 -9.46
C PRO A 292 12.30 8.52 -10.99
N PRO A 293 12.39 9.59 -11.79
CA PRO A 293 12.03 9.55 -13.23
C PRO A 293 12.98 8.70 -14.08
N ASP A 294 14.19 8.46 -13.59
CA ASP A 294 15.28 7.74 -14.23
C ASP A 294 15.43 6.30 -13.71
N LYS A 295 14.47 5.77 -12.94
CA LYS A 295 14.61 4.44 -12.32
C LYS A 295 13.46 3.49 -12.60
N VAL A 296 13.81 2.22 -12.68
CA VAL A 296 12.90 1.07 -12.72
C VAL A 296 13.20 0.17 -11.54
N PHE A 297 12.17 -0.20 -10.80
CA PHE A 297 12.21 -1.04 -9.62
C PHE A 297 11.67 -2.41 -10.00
N ILE A 298 12.38 -3.47 -9.63
CA ILE A 298 12.04 -4.84 -9.99
C ILE A 298 12.01 -5.66 -8.69
N ILE A 299 10.85 -6.22 -8.35
CA ILE A 299 10.61 -6.92 -7.08
C ILE A 299 10.18 -8.36 -7.37
N GLY A 300 10.77 -9.33 -6.69
CA GLY A 300 10.36 -10.73 -6.76
C GLY A 300 11.52 -11.71 -6.61
N PRO A 301 11.34 -12.99 -7.00
CA PRO A 301 12.36 -14.03 -6.86
C PRO A 301 13.65 -13.67 -7.60
N VAL A 302 14.81 -13.95 -6.99
CA VAL A 302 16.14 -13.54 -7.52
C VAL A 302 16.29 -13.86 -9.01
N LYS A 303 16.04 -15.10 -9.44
CA LYS A 303 16.16 -15.51 -10.84
C LYS A 303 15.27 -14.69 -11.78
N GLN A 304 14.03 -14.41 -11.36
CA GLN A 304 13.08 -13.63 -12.18
C GLN A 304 13.48 -12.16 -12.26
N VAL A 305 13.97 -11.60 -11.15
CA VAL A 305 14.50 -10.23 -11.11
C VAL A 305 15.71 -10.09 -12.04
N ARG A 306 16.67 -11.03 -11.99
CA ARG A 306 17.84 -11.02 -12.89
C ARG A 306 17.47 -11.20 -14.36
N LYS A 307 16.46 -12.03 -14.64
CA LYS A 307 15.91 -12.17 -15.99
C LYS A 307 15.31 -10.85 -16.49
N ALA A 308 14.48 -10.19 -15.68
CA ALA A 308 13.88 -8.90 -16.01
C ALA A 308 14.95 -7.81 -16.22
N GLU A 309 15.95 -7.73 -15.34
CA GLU A 309 17.10 -6.82 -15.49
C GLU A 309 17.81 -7.01 -16.84
N ALA A 310 18.11 -8.25 -17.22
CA ALA A 310 18.80 -8.54 -18.47
C ALA A 310 17.98 -8.09 -19.69
N ILE A 311 16.67 -8.35 -19.68
CA ILE A 311 15.76 -7.92 -20.76
C ILE A 311 15.67 -6.39 -20.83
N LEU A 312 15.56 -5.72 -19.68
CA LEU A 312 15.50 -4.26 -19.60
C LEU A 312 16.80 -3.63 -20.09
N ARG A 313 17.96 -4.17 -19.69
CA ARG A 313 19.28 -3.73 -20.17
C ARG A 313 19.47 -3.89 -21.66
N GLY A 314 18.93 -4.95 -22.27
CA GLY A 314 18.95 -5.12 -23.73
C GLY A 314 18.08 -4.11 -24.49
N ARG A 315 17.20 -3.35 -23.82
CA ARG A 315 16.28 -2.38 -24.43
C ARG A 315 16.70 -0.91 -24.23
N MET A 316 17.69 -0.66 -23.36
CA MET A 316 18.26 0.68 -23.13
C MET A 316 19.24 1.03 -24.25
#